data_AF-R8D373-F1
#
_entry.id   AF-R8D373-F1
#
_cell.length_a   1.000
_cell.length_b   1.000
_cell.length_c   1.000
_cell.angle_alpha   90.00
_cell.angle_beta   90.00
_cell.angle_gamma   90.00
#
_symmetry.space_group_name_H-M   'P 1'
#
loop_
_entity.id
_entity.type
_entity.pdbx_description
1 polymer ?
#
loop_
_entity_poly.entity_id
_entity_poly.type
_entity_poly.pdbx_seq_one_letter_code
_entity_poly.pdbx_strand_id
1 'polypeptide(L)' 'MQQMPFERPTDHYDERLYSIDEKICSLLKERKELSNGNPGFPPDEAISNWAKQNGYIPII' A
#
# COMPACT_ATOMS: atom_id res chain seq x y z
N MET A 1 12.89 -15.01 10.51
CA MET A 1 12.13 -15.88 9.58
C MET A 1 12.90 -15.91 8.27
N GLN A 2 13.19 -17.08 7.71
CA GLN A 2 13.75 -17.13 6.35
C GLN A 2 12.66 -16.63 5.40
N GLN A 3 12.92 -15.57 4.65
CA GLN A 3 12.02 -15.13 3.59
C GLN A 3 12.04 -16.21 2.51
N MET A 4 10.91 -16.90 2.32
CA MET A 4 10.72 -17.63 1.09
C MET A 4 10.74 -16.61 -0.06
N PRO A 5 11.42 -16.90 -1.19
CA PRO A 5 11.38 -16.01 -2.34
C PRO A 5 9.91 -15.82 -2.75
N PHE A 6 9.50 -14.56 -2.87
CA PHE A 6 8.17 -14.23 -3.36
C PHE A 6 8.12 -14.59 -4.85
N GLU A 7 7.36 -15.62 -5.19
CA GLU A 7 7.08 -15.98 -6.56
C GLU A 7 5.89 -15.13 -7.04
N ARG A 8 6.04 -14.45 -8.18
CA ARG A 8 4.96 -13.61 -8.71
C ARG A 8 3.80 -14.54 -9.11
N PRO A 9 2.55 -14.23 -8.72
CA PRO A 9 1.40 -15.07 -9.05
C PRO A 9 1.03 -15.04 -10.55
N THR A 10 1.62 -14.13 -11.32
CA THR A 10 1.43 -13.99 -12.76
C THR A 10 2.65 -13.33 -13.40
N ASP A 11 2.90 -13.67 -14.68
CA ASP A 11 3.90 -13.01 -15.52
C ASP A 11 3.40 -11.66 -16.07
N HIS A 12 2.09 -11.38 -15.99
CA HIS A 12 1.53 -10.14 -16.49
C HIS A 12 1.74 -8.99 -15.52
N TYR A 13 2.43 -7.94 -15.98
CA TYR A 13 2.56 -6.66 -15.29
C TYR A 13 2.22 -5.52 -16.24
N ASP A 14 1.34 -4.60 -15.82
CA ASP A 14 1.04 -3.40 -16.57
C ASP A 14 2.14 -2.35 -16.32
N GLU A 15 3.09 -2.25 -17.24
CA GLU A 15 4.25 -1.37 -17.12
C GLU A 15 3.91 0.11 -16.90
N ARG A 16 2.68 0.53 -17.24
CA ARG A 16 2.21 1.91 -16.98
C ARG A 16 2.15 2.22 -15.48
N LEU A 17 2.07 1.20 -14.63
CA LEU A 17 2.03 1.32 -13.17
C LEU A 17 3.41 1.51 -12.54
N TYR A 18 4.51 1.32 -13.29
CA TYR A 18 5.87 1.34 -12.74
C TYR A 18 6.19 2.62 -11.94
N SER A 19 5.88 3.78 -12.52
CA SER A 19 6.09 5.07 -11.86
C SER A 19 5.16 5.31 -10.65
N ILE A 20 4.01 4.63 -10.59
CA ILE A 20 3.09 4.70 -9.46
C ILE A 20 3.63 3.82 -8.32
N ASP A 21 4.08 2.60 -8.65
CA ASP A 21 4.64 1.66 -7.68
C ASP A 21 5.92 2.22 -7.02
N GLU A 22 6.77 2.92 -7.78
CA GLU A 22 7.91 3.64 -7.22
C GLU A 22 7.51 4.72 -6.20
N LYS A 23 6.43 5.46 -6.47
CA LYS A 23 5.89 6.46 -5.54
C LYS A 23 5.29 5.80 -4.30
N ILE A 24 4.59 4.68 -4.45
CA ILE A 24 4.09 3.88 -3.32
C ILE A 24 5.24 3.44 -2.42
N CYS A 25 6.33 2.90 -3.00
CA CYS A 25 7.54 2.54 -2.25
C CYS A 25 8.14 3.73 -1.48
N SER A 26 8.19 4.90 -2.10
CA SER A 26 8.68 6.13 -1.47
C SER A 26 7.81 6.56 -0.28
N LEU A 27 6.48 6.53 -0.43
CA LEU A 27 5.54 6.84 0.66
C LEU A 27 5.62 5.83 1.81
N LEU A 28 5.81 4.53 1.51
CA LEU A 28 6.00 3.50 2.52
C LEU A 28 7.27 3.72 3.33
N LYS A 29 8.35 4.15 2.67
CA LYS A 29 9.60 4.54 3.35
C LYS A 29 9.37 5.72 4.29
N GLU A 30 8.74 6.78 3.81
CA GLU A 30 8.41 7.96 4.61
C GLU A 30 7.55 7.60 5.84
N ARG A 31 6.49 6.80 5.65
CA ARG A 31 5.64 6.31 6.76
C ARG A 31 6.44 5.54 7.80
N LYS A 32 7.39 4.70 7.37
CA LYS A 32 8.24 3.92 8.28
C LYS A 32 9.17 4.83 9.09
N GLU A 33 9.78 5.81 8.44
CA GLU A 33 10.69 6.76 9.07
C GLU A 33 9.96 7.67 10.07
N LEU A 34 8.83 8.26 9.67
CA LEU A 34 8.02 9.14 10.51
C LEU A 34 7.49 8.43 11.77
N SER A 35 7.13 7.16 11.64
CA SER A 35 6.58 6.35 12.75
C SER A 35 7.64 5.67 13.62
N ASN A 36 8.94 5.84 13.31
CA ASN A 36 10.04 5.12 13.96
C ASN A 36 9.80 3.59 14.00
N GLY A 37 9.29 3.04 12.90
CA GLY A 37 8.98 1.60 12.79
C GLY A 37 7.72 1.15 13.53
N ASN A 38 6.90 2.04 14.08
CA ASN A 38 5.65 1.71 14.77
C ASN A 38 4.43 2.48 14.22
N PRO A 39 3.98 2.21 12.99
CA PRO A 39 3.03 3.08 12.29
C PRO A 39 1.54 2.83 12.62
N GLY A 40 1.20 1.80 13.41
CA GLY A 40 -0.19 1.44 13.70
C GLY A 40 -1.07 1.23 12.46
N PHE A 41 -2.38 1.38 12.64
CA PHE A 41 -3.38 1.37 11.57
C PHE A 41 -4.19 2.67 11.59
N PRO A 42 -4.61 3.19 10.42
CA PRO A 42 -5.57 4.29 10.36
C PRO A 42 -6.92 3.90 10.99
N PRO A 43 -7.68 4.86 11.54
CA PRO A 43 -9.05 4.61 11.99
C PRO A 43 -9.98 4.17 10.85
N ASP A 44 -10.97 3.33 11.17
CA ASP A 44 -11.95 2.81 10.21
C ASP A 44 -12.66 3.92 9.43
N GLU A 45 -13.03 5.03 10.09
CA GLU A 45 -13.66 6.17 9.44
C GLU A 45 -12.77 6.77 8.33
N ALA A 46 -11.46 6.86 8.57
CA ALA A 46 -10.52 7.35 7.57
C ALA A 46 -10.48 6.42 6.36
N ILE A 47 -10.42 5.10 6.60
CA ILE A 47 -10.44 4.08 5.54
C ILE A 47 -11.74 4.15 4.74
N SER A 48 -12.90 4.32 5.40
CA SER A 48 -14.21 4.50 4.75
C SER A 48 -14.20 5.69 3.81
N ASN A 49 -13.71 6.81 4.31
CA ASN A 49 -13.73 8.07 3.59
C ASN A 49 -12.79 8.02 2.39
N TRP A 50 -11.58 7.47 2.53
CA TRP A 50 -10.67 7.27 1.40
C TRP A 50 -11.24 6.33 0.35
N ALA A 51 -11.88 5.22 0.76
CA ALA A 51 -12.53 4.30 -0.16
C ALA A 51 -13.60 5.03 -0.99
N LYS A 52 -14.53 5.73 -0.32
CA LYS A 52 -15.58 6.51 -0.99
C LYS A 52 -15.01 7.57 -1.92
N GLN A 53 -14.02 8.33 -1.48
CA GLN A 53 -13.37 9.40 -2.28
C GLN A 53 -12.75 8.87 -3.57
N ASN A 54 -12.25 7.63 -3.55
CA ASN A 54 -11.62 7.00 -4.70
C ASN A 54 -12.57 6.06 -5.46
N GLY A 55 -13.89 6.13 -5.18
CA GLY A 55 -14.91 5.36 -5.91
C GLY A 55 -15.00 3.87 -5.52
N TYR A 56 -14.41 3.48 -4.39
CA TYR A 56 -14.50 2.12 -3.86
C TYR A 56 -15.66 1.97 -2.88
N ILE A 57 -16.23 0.76 -2.83
CA ILE A 57 -17.19 0.39 -1.79
C ILE A 57 -16.39 0.27 -0.47
N PRO A 58 -16.73 1.05 0.57
CA PRO A 58 -16.06 0.93 1.86
C PRO A 58 -16.26 -0.48 2.42
N ILE A 59 -15.16 -1.15 2.77
CA ILE A 59 -15.16 -2.49 3.37
C ILE A 59 -15.15 -2.31 4.89
N ILE A 60 -16.23 -1.78 5.43
CA ILE A 60 -16.49 -1.66 6.88
C ILE A 60 -17.98 -1.61 7.12
#